data_AF-A0A1I1TCR5-F1
#
_entry.id   AF-A0A1I1TCR5-F1
#
_cell.length_a   1.000
_cell.length_b   1.000
_cell.length_c   1.000
_cell.angle_alpha   90.00
_cell.angle_beta   90.00
_cell.angle_gamma   90.00
#
_symmetry.space_group_name_H-M   'P 1'
#
loop_
_entity.id
_entity.type
_entity.pdbx_description
1 polymer ?
#
loop_
_entity_poly.entity_id
_entity_poly.type
_entity_poly.pdbx_seq_one_letter_code
_entity_poly.pdbx_strand_id
1 'polypeptide(L)'
;MRSVRLLGLLVTVSLLPACPIGDLFGDGETDGDDDDDGNDVNGFVSATDGATAGGPGGDGGWESGDQPTTTGIEMTGADNEPEAGCPCAEGTELVYVLSDVGSLWSFDPKSGSFAFIADIHCGGMVDTYSMGVSRKGRAWIQYWDGDLYTVDLNDASDPVECKDPGFVPGNPMFPQFGMAFVANSLNDPCDKLYAHSGISPDLQGPDVGALGVIDPQTLELSTIAGIDYAWGELTGTGTGRLFAFQGSAPAILTEYDKNTGDVIDVLPLPGLKSDNAFAFAWWGGDFYLFTSTGDFVTNSEVWHLDFDNSDDSDQALTLLTQAPIRIVGAGVSTCAPPLPM
;
A
#
# COMPACT_ATOMS: atom_id res chain seq x y z
N MET A 1 -7.20 60.82 0.41
CA MET A 1 -6.12 60.89 -0.60
C MET A 1 -4.79 60.57 0.06
N ARG A 2 -4.34 59.32 -0.05
CA ARG A 2 -2.98 58.87 0.28
C ARG A 2 -2.58 57.84 -0.76
N SER A 3 -1.44 58.09 -1.41
CA SER A 3 -0.95 57.43 -2.61
C SER A 3 -0.54 55.97 -2.36
N VAL A 4 -0.96 55.11 -3.28
CA VAL A 4 -0.46 53.74 -3.47
C VAL A 4 0.85 53.81 -4.25
N ARG A 5 1.93 53.20 -3.73
CA ARG A 5 3.16 52.94 -4.50
C ARG A 5 3.11 51.51 -5.02
N LEU A 6 2.98 51.39 -6.34
CA LEU A 6 3.07 50.14 -7.09
C LEU A 6 4.57 49.83 -7.30
N LEU A 7 5.07 48.71 -6.77
CA LEU A 7 6.42 48.22 -7.04
C LEU A 7 6.31 47.09 -8.07
N GLY A 8 6.72 47.37 -9.30
CA GLY A 8 6.75 46.39 -10.39
C GLY A 8 7.94 45.44 -10.24
N LEU A 9 7.66 44.14 -10.20
CA LEU A 9 8.66 43.08 -10.23
C LEU A 9 9.00 42.79 -11.70
N LEU A 10 10.23 43.09 -12.14
CA LEU A 10 10.77 42.64 -13.42
C LEU A 10 11.11 41.15 -13.31
N VAL A 11 10.45 40.31 -14.11
CA VAL A 11 10.87 38.92 -14.36
C VAL A 11 11.73 38.92 -15.64
N THR A 12 13.02 38.64 -15.48
CA THR A 12 13.92 38.35 -16.60
C THR A 12 13.80 36.88 -16.97
N VAL A 13 13.26 36.61 -18.16
CA VAL A 13 13.27 35.26 -18.77
C VAL A 13 14.63 35.04 -19.41
N SER A 14 15.44 34.16 -18.84
CA SER A 14 16.67 33.64 -19.46
C SER A 14 16.31 32.48 -20.39
N LEU A 15 16.39 32.69 -21.71
CA LEU A 15 16.36 31.61 -22.70
C LEU A 15 17.66 30.81 -22.64
N LEU A 16 17.54 29.49 -22.43
CA LEU A 16 18.62 28.52 -22.68
C LEU A 16 18.65 28.16 -24.18
N PRO A 17 19.83 27.90 -24.77
CA PRO A 17 19.98 27.65 -26.19
C PRO A 17 19.57 26.21 -26.55
N ALA A 18 18.90 26.09 -27.71
CA ALA A 18 18.56 24.84 -28.35
C ALA A 18 19.82 24.02 -28.71
N CYS A 19 19.80 22.72 -28.43
CA CYS A 19 20.81 21.76 -28.89
C CYS A 19 20.45 21.31 -30.32
N PRO A 20 21.35 21.43 -31.32
CA PRO A 20 21.07 21.02 -32.68
C PRO A 20 21.31 19.52 -32.86
N ILE A 21 20.33 18.86 -33.48
CA ILE A 21 20.43 17.50 -33.99
C ILE A 21 21.31 17.58 -35.25
N GLY A 22 22.47 16.94 -35.20
CA GLY A 22 23.42 16.87 -36.31
C GLY A 22 23.37 15.51 -36.98
N ASP A 23 23.04 15.54 -38.27
CA ASP A 23 23.16 14.46 -39.24
C ASP A 23 24.55 13.80 -39.24
N LEU A 24 24.57 12.48 -39.20
CA LEU A 24 25.68 11.67 -39.71
C LEU A 24 25.10 10.59 -40.63
N PHE A 25 24.91 10.96 -41.90
CA PHE A 25 24.92 10.02 -43.01
C PHE A 25 26.33 9.96 -43.59
N GLY A 26 26.84 8.75 -43.77
CA GLY A 26 28.13 8.42 -44.38
C GLY A 26 28.09 6.97 -44.83
N ASP A 27 27.92 6.79 -46.14
CA ASP A 27 27.51 5.58 -46.84
C ASP A 27 28.56 4.45 -46.88
N GLY A 28 28.11 3.20 -47.09
CA GLY A 28 28.99 2.05 -47.37
C GLY A 28 28.28 0.69 -47.54
N GLU A 29 27.56 0.54 -48.66
CA GLU A 29 27.33 -0.66 -49.51
C GLU A 29 26.81 -2.02 -48.96
N THR A 30 25.67 -2.45 -49.57
CA THR A 30 25.20 -3.77 -50.09
C THR A 30 25.52 -5.07 -49.32
N ASP A 31 24.61 -6.04 -49.10
CA ASP A 31 23.67 -6.78 -49.97
C ASP A 31 22.44 -7.19 -49.12
N GLY A 32 21.19 -7.16 -49.58
CA GLY A 32 20.61 -8.08 -50.56
C GLY A 32 19.92 -9.25 -49.84
N ASP A 33 18.60 -9.19 -49.67
CA ASP A 33 17.66 -10.28 -50.02
C ASP A 33 16.22 -9.90 -49.64
N ASP A 34 15.39 -9.99 -50.68
CA ASP A 34 13.94 -9.84 -50.72
C ASP A 34 13.24 -10.89 -49.83
N ASP A 35 12.12 -10.53 -49.20
CA ASP A 35 10.82 -11.05 -49.62
C ASP A 35 9.68 -10.37 -48.85
N ASP A 36 8.81 -9.79 -49.67
CA ASP A 36 7.56 -9.12 -49.39
C ASP A 36 6.44 -10.13 -49.04
N ASP A 37 5.28 -9.61 -48.69
CA ASP A 37 3.97 -10.24 -48.44
C ASP A 37 3.59 -10.21 -46.94
N GLY A 38 2.56 -9.50 -46.50
CA GLY A 38 1.32 -9.19 -47.22
C GLY A 38 0.16 -9.56 -46.32
N ASN A 39 -0.31 -8.56 -45.57
CA ASN A 39 -1.60 -8.42 -44.88
C ASN A 39 -2.74 -9.37 -45.33
N ASP A 40 -3.45 -10.01 -44.38
CA ASP A 40 -4.92 -9.90 -44.31
C ASP A 40 -5.59 -10.51 -43.06
N VAL A 41 -6.78 -9.96 -42.85
CA VAL A 41 -7.72 -9.96 -41.72
C VAL A 41 -8.64 -11.19 -41.57
N ASN A 42 -9.22 -11.32 -40.36
CA ASN A 42 -10.49 -11.98 -39.96
C ASN A 42 -10.53 -13.50 -39.73
N GLY A 43 -11.11 -13.94 -38.59
CA GLY A 43 -11.57 -15.31 -38.45
C GLY A 43 -12.04 -15.78 -37.07
N PHE A 44 -13.09 -15.17 -36.51
CA PHE A 44 -13.91 -15.77 -35.45
C PHE A 44 -14.65 -17.01 -36.01
N VAL A 45 -14.50 -18.17 -35.35
CA VAL A 45 -15.47 -19.27 -35.46
C VAL A 45 -15.57 -20.03 -34.15
N SER A 46 -16.78 -19.98 -33.59
CA SER A 46 -17.30 -20.86 -32.54
C SER A 46 -17.75 -22.19 -33.17
N ALA A 47 -17.46 -23.31 -32.52
CA ALA A 47 -18.17 -24.57 -32.75
C ALA A 47 -18.24 -25.37 -31.43
N THR A 48 -19.45 -25.40 -30.88
CA THR A 48 -19.96 -26.42 -29.97
C THR A 48 -20.17 -27.74 -30.70
N ASP A 49 -19.88 -28.87 -30.05
CA ASP A 49 -20.74 -30.06 -30.04
C ASP A 49 -20.23 -31.07 -29.01
N GLY A 50 -21.14 -31.58 -28.17
CA GLY A 50 -20.87 -32.58 -27.14
C GLY A 50 -21.44 -33.96 -27.49
N ALA A 51 -20.99 -35.00 -26.77
CA ALA A 51 -21.80 -36.16 -26.36
C ALA A 51 -21.03 -37.18 -25.48
N THR A 52 -21.42 -37.25 -24.21
CA THR A 52 -21.79 -38.43 -23.37
C THR A 52 -20.87 -39.67 -23.14
N ALA A 53 -20.54 -39.84 -21.83
CA ALA A 53 -20.85 -40.97 -20.91
C ALA A 53 -19.93 -42.21 -20.75
N GLY A 54 -19.50 -42.43 -19.48
CA GLY A 54 -19.27 -43.76 -18.86
C GLY A 54 -17.94 -43.93 -18.09
N GLY A 55 -17.95 -43.92 -16.74
CA GLY A 55 -16.76 -44.05 -15.84
C GLY A 55 -16.16 -45.47 -15.69
N PRO A 56 -15.48 -45.86 -14.57
CA PRO A 56 -15.07 -45.14 -13.35
C PRO A 56 -13.57 -45.31 -12.95
N GLY A 57 -13.08 -44.47 -12.02
CA GLY A 57 -11.90 -44.74 -11.17
C GLY A 57 -10.54 -44.37 -11.76
N GLY A 58 -9.84 -43.42 -11.13
CA GLY A 58 -8.49 -43.01 -11.53
C GLY A 58 -8.00 -41.84 -10.69
N ASP A 59 -7.50 -42.17 -9.52
CA ASP A 59 -6.58 -41.41 -8.68
C ASP A 59 -5.41 -40.86 -9.52
N GLY A 60 -5.40 -39.55 -9.71
CA GLY A 60 -4.30 -38.74 -10.24
C GLY A 60 -4.44 -37.36 -9.59
N GLY A 61 -3.50 -36.93 -8.76
CA GLY A 61 -2.17 -36.58 -9.22
C GLY A 61 -2.24 -35.14 -9.72
N TRP A 62 -2.35 -34.19 -8.77
CA TRP A 62 -2.20 -32.77 -9.09
C TRP A 62 -0.70 -32.55 -9.31
N GLU A 63 -0.27 -32.63 -10.56
CA GLU A 63 1.06 -32.17 -10.95
C GLU A 63 1.07 -30.64 -10.89
N SER A 64 1.88 -30.18 -9.95
CA SER A 64 2.33 -28.81 -9.73
C SER A 64 2.75 -28.14 -11.03
N GLY A 65 2.12 -27.02 -11.36
CA GLY A 65 2.77 -26.01 -12.19
C GLY A 65 3.80 -25.30 -11.32
N ASP A 66 5.07 -25.34 -11.72
CA ASP A 66 6.17 -24.64 -11.04
C ASP A 66 5.90 -23.13 -10.94
N GLN A 67 5.40 -22.70 -9.78
CA GLN A 67 5.70 -21.40 -9.20
C GLN A 67 7.03 -21.55 -8.43
N PRO A 68 7.90 -20.54 -8.38
CA PRO A 68 9.07 -20.61 -7.53
C PRO A 68 8.58 -20.67 -6.09
N THR A 69 8.51 -21.86 -5.51
CA THR A 69 8.17 -22.02 -4.10
C THR A 69 9.26 -21.31 -3.31
N THR A 70 8.90 -20.28 -2.55
CA THR A 70 9.70 -19.77 -1.44
C THR A 70 9.94 -20.95 -0.49
N THR A 71 11.08 -21.62 -0.63
CA THR A 71 11.34 -22.86 0.08
C THR A 71 11.36 -22.60 1.59
N GLY A 72 10.38 -23.15 2.32
CA GLY A 72 10.40 -23.18 3.79
C GLY A 72 9.39 -22.29 4.53
N ILE A 73 8.57 -21.50 3.82
CA ILE A 73 7.49 -20.74 4.46
C ILE A 73 6.30 -21.67 4.75
N GLU A 74 5.76 -21.61 5.97
CA GLU A 74 4.62 -22.43 6.38
C GLU A 74 3.30 -21.87 5.80
N MET A 75 2.58 -22.70 5.03
CA MET A 75 1.21 -22.38 4.61
C MET A 75 0.24 -22.47 5.79
N THR A 76 -0.44 -21.37 6.11
CA THR A 76 -1.49 -21.35 7.16
C THR A 76 -2.91 -21.27 6.58
N GLY A 77 -3.04 -20.80 5.34
CA GLY A 77 -4.35 -20.45 4.78
C GLY A 77 -4.85 -19.11 5.30
N ALA A 78 -6.12 -18.82 5.09
CA ALA A 78 -6.68 -17.47 5.29
C ALA A 78 -6.64 -17.00 6.77
N ASP A 79 -5.53 -16.37 7.15
CA ASP A 79 -5.21 -16.00 8.53
C ASP A 79 -6.19 -14.96 9.13
N ASN A 80 -6.93 -14.23 8.29
CA ASN A 80 -7.91 -13.23 8.72
C ASN A 80 -9.36 -13.72 8.67
N GLU A 81 -9.63 -15.02 8.56
CA GLU A 81 -11.02 -15.50 8.58
C GLU A 81 -11.75 -15.01 9.85
N PRO A 82 -12.94 -14.38 9.74
CA PRO A 82 -13.62 -13.81 10.91
C PRO A 82 -14.00 -14.87 11.94
N GLU A 83 -13.57 -14.65 13.19
CA GLU A 83 -13.99 -15.46 14.34
C GLU A 83 -15.30 -14.94 14.94
N ALA A 84 -16.05 -15.79 15.64
CA ALA A 84 -17.30 -15.38 16.28
C ALA A 84 -17.07 -14.21 17.25
N GLY A 85 -17.64 -13.05 16.92
CA GLY A 85 -17.51 -11.82 17.71
C GLY A 85 -16.24 -11.00 17.45
N CYS A 86 -15.34 -11.48 16.58
CA CYS A 86 -14.13 -10.78 16.13
C CYS A 86 -13.36 -10.10 17.28
N PRO A 87 -12.88 -10.89 18.27
CA PRO A 87 -12.16 -10.37 19.41
C PRO A 87 -10.85 -9.71 19.01
N CYS A 88 -10.34 -8.84 19.88
CA CYS A 88 -9.01 -8.27 19.76
C CYS A 88 -8.00 -9.23 20.38
N ALA A 89 -6.93 -9.55 19.64
CA ALA A 89 -5.75 -10.16 20.22
C ALA A 89 -5.06 -9.18 21.18
N GLU A 90 -4.35 -9.71 22.17
CA GLU A 90 -3.53 -8.91 23.07
C GLU A 90 -2.44 -8.18 22.28
N GLY A 91 -2.06 -6.98 22.75
CA GLY A 91 -0.99 -6.20 22.13
C GLY A 91 -1.41 -5.66 20.76
N THR A 92 -2.66 -5.25 20.57
CA THR A 92 -3.11 -4.64 19.30
C THR A 92 -3.42 -3.15 19.45
N GLU A 93 -3.00 -2.55 20.57
CA GLU A 93 -3.34 -1.17 20.95
C GLU A 93 -2.30 -0.13 20.52
N LEU A 94 -1.17 -0.53 19.93
CA LEU A 94 -0.11 0.38 19.45
C LEU A 94 -0.13 0.52 17.92
N VAL A 95 0.71 1.43 17.41
CA VAL A 95 1.05 1.46 15.98
C VAL A 95 2.24 0.53 15.75
N TYR A 96 2.17 -0.28 14.71
CA TYR A 96 3.28 -1.13 14.28
C TYR A 96 3.89 -0.56 13.02
N VAL A 97 5.22 -0.51 12.96
CA VAL A 97 5.95 0.05 11.81
C VAL A 97 6.98 -0.95 11.30
N LEU A 98 7.16 -0.95 9.99
CA LEU A 98 7.98 -1.89 9.26
C LEU A 98 9.05 -1.15 8.45
N SER A 99 10.30 -1.58 8.57
CA SER A 99 11.37 -1.10 7.71
C SER A 99 11.37 -1.78 6.34
N ASP A 100 12.01 -1.13 5.39
CA ASP A 100 12.27 -1.62 4.02
C ASP A 100 13.12 -2.89 3.94
N VAL A 101 13.73 -3.29 5.05
CA VAL A 101 14.56 -4.50 5.17
C VAL A 101 13.99 -5.54 6.14
N GLY A 102 12.73 -5.38 6.55
CA GLY A 102 12.04 -6.37 7.38
C GLY A 102 12.28 -6.28 8.90
N SER A 103 12.67 -5.12 9.43
CA SER A 103 12.72 -4.90 10.88
C SER A 103 11.38 -4.36 11.39
N LEU A 104 10.78 -5.08 12.34
CA LEU A 104 9.47 -4.76 12.90
C LEU A 104 9.61 -4.04 14.25
N TRP A 105 8.90 -2.92 14.40
CA TRP A 105 8.89 -2.11 15.61
C TRP A 105 7.45 -1.75 16.00
N SER A 106 7.26 -1.43 17.28
CA SER A 106 6.09 -0.68 17.75
C SER A 106 6.44 0.79 17.93
N PHE A 107 5.44 1.64 17.72
CA PHE A 107 5.44 3.06 18.04
C PHE A 107 4.30 3.30 19.02
N ASP A 108 4.63 3.84 20.20
CA ASP A 108 3.64 4.30 21.18
C ASP A 108 3.36 5.78 20.96
N PRO A 109 2.16 6.13 20.45
CA PRO A 109 1.86 7.52 20.12
C PRO A 109 1.72 8.41 21.35
N LYS A 110 1.48 7.86 22.55
CA LYS A 110 1.40 8.64 23.79
C LYS A 110 2.75 9.18 24.21
N SER A 111 3.80 8.36 24.06
CA SER A 111 5.15 8.69 24.50
C SER A 111 6.07 9.10 23.36
N GLY A 112 5.65 8.93 22.11
CA GLY A 112 6.48 9.15 20.92
C GLY A 112 7.66 8.18 20.83
N SER A 113 7.57 7.03 21.51
CA SER A 113 8.69 6.10 21.69
C SER A 113 8.56 4.89 20.78
N PHE A 114 9.71 4.39 20.33
CA PHE A 114 9.80 3.18 19.53
C PHE A 114 10.36 2.02 20.36
N ALA A 115 9.84 0.81 20.13
CA ALA A 115 10.40 -0.41 20.68
C ALA A 115 10.55 -1.48 19.58
N PHE A 116 11.76 -2.04 19.49
CA PHE A 116 12.04 -3.15 18.57
C PHE A 116 11.23 -4.37 19.00
N ILE A 117 10.68 -5.08 18.01
CA ILE A 117 9.93 -6.33 18.23
C ILE A 117 10.80 -7.49 17.79
N ALA A 118 11.09 -7.58 16.49
CA ALA A 118 11.88 -8.64 15.88
C ALA A 118 12.35 -8.22 14.48
N ASP A 119 13.37 -8.89 13.97
CA ASP A 119 13.59 -8.95 12.52
C ASP A 119 12.69 -10.04 11.92
N ILE A 120 12.22 -9.85 10.70
CA ILE A 120 11.33 -10.79 10.01
C ILE A 120 12.15 -11.68 9.08
N HIS A 121 11.96 -12.99 9.20
CA HIS A 121 12.49 -13.97 8.28
C HIS A 121 11.36 -14.53 7.42
N CYS A 122 11.39 -14.20 6.12
CA CYS A 122 10.46 -14.72 5.13
C CYS A 122 11.20 -15.46 4.03
N GLY A 123 11.78 -16.63 4.34
CA GLY A 123 12.52 -17.41 3.35
C GLY A 123 13.68 -16.64 2.69
N GLY A 124 14.25 -15.64 3.38
CA GLY A 124 15.30 -14.76 2.87
C GLY A 124 14.85 -13.51 2.12
N MET A 125 13.54 -13.25 1.99
CA MET A 125 13.03 -11.99 1.44
C MET A 125 13.29 -10.82 2.40
N VAL A 126 13.72 -9.69 1.84
CA VAL A 126 14.06 -8.48 2.60
C VAL A 126 13.37 -7.21 2.08
N ASP A 127 12.92 -7.17 0.83
CA ASP A 127 12.40 -5.97 0.19
C ASP A 127 10.90 -5.77 0.48
N THR A 128 10.57 -5.21 1.63
CA THR A 128 9.18 -4.95 2.04
C THR A 128 8.58 -3.71 1.36
N TYR A 129 7.26 -3.69 1.20
CA TYR A 129 6.50 -2.62 0.53
C TYR A 129 5.52 -1.91 1.47
N SER A 130 4.53 -2.62 2.00
CA SER A 130 3.50 -2.08 2.90
C SER A 130 3.15 -3.09 4.00
N MET A 131 2.50 -2.62 5.06
CA MET A 131 2.07 -3.45 6.19
C MET A 131 0.69 -3.05 6.73
N GLY A 132 -0.21 -4.02 6.91
CA GLY A 132 -1.45 -3.86 7.68
C GLY A 132 -1.46 -4.74 8.92
N VAL A 133 -2.12 -4.34 10.01
CA VAL A 133 -2.26 -5.16 11.22
C VAL A 133 -3.71 -5.54 11.47
N SER A 134 -4.00 -6.84 11.54
CA SER A 134 -5.34 -7.37 11.78
C SER A 134 -5.73 -7.31 13.26
N ARG A 135 -7.03 -7.49 13.55
CA ARG A 135 -7.54 -7.72 14.92
C ARG A 135 -6.95 -8.94 15.61
N LYS A 136 -6.47 -9.92 14.84
CA LYS A 136 -5.88 -11.15 15.35
C LYS A 136 -4.41 -10.99 15.78
N GLY A 137 -3.87 -9.77 15.76
CA GLY A 137 -2.46 -9.54 16.09
C GLY A 137 -1.52 -10.09 15.02
N ARG A 138 -1.98 -10.19 13.77
CA ARG A 138 -1.14 -10.55 12.61
C ARG A 138 -0.74 -9.29 11.87
N ALA A 139 0.55 -9.10 11.65
CA ALA A 139 1.06 -8.18 10.63
C ALA A 139 1.00 -8.86 9.27
N TRP A 140 0.33 -8.24 8.31
CA TRP A 140 0.26 -8.64 6.91
C TRP A 140 1.23 -7.76 6.15
N ILE A 141 2.19 -8.37 5.47
CA ILE A 141 3.36 -7.70 4.92
C ILE A 141 3.44 -8.02 3.44
N GLN A 142 3.39 -6.97 2.62
CA GLN A 142 3.63 -7.10 1.20
C GLN A 142 5.12 -6.90 0.91
N TYR A 143 5.64 -7.68 -0.04
CA TYR A 143 6.98 -7.53 -0.61
C TYR A 143 6.91 -6.94 -2.02
N TRP A 144 8.03 -6.43 -2.53
CA TRP A 144 8.10 -5.75 -3.84
C TRP A 144 7.72 -6.64 -5.04
N ASP A 145 7.81 -7.95 -4.90
CA ASP A 145 7.35 -8.93 -5.90
C ASP A 145 5.82 -9.11 -5.92
N GLY A 146 5.12 -8.49 -4.97
CA GLY A 146 3.66 -8.50 -4.84
C GLY A 146 3.14 -9.56 -3.87
N ASP A 147 4.00 -10.45 -3.37
CA ASP A 147 3.61 -11.48 -2.42
C ASP A 147 3.20 -10.86 -1.07
N LEU A 148 2.32 -11.57 -0.36
CA LEU A 148 1.75 -11.14 0.90
C LEU A 148 1.88 -12.25 1.94
N TYR A 149 2.64 -11.99 3.01
CA TYR A 149 2.89 -12.93 4.09
C TYR A 149 2.38 -12.39 5.43
N THR A 150 2.23 -13.27 6.42
CA THR A 150 1.79 -12.88 7.76
C THR A 150 2.83 -13.20 8.82
N VAL A 151 2.87 -12.37 9.86
CA VAL A 151 3.72 -12.53 11.05
C VAL A 151 2.84 -12.38 12.28
N ASP A 152 3.05 -13.24 13.30
CA ASP A 152 2.41 -13.08 14.61
C ASP A 152 3.13 -11.98 15.40
N LEU A 153 2.42 -10.93 15.79
CA LEU A 153 2.99 -9.87 16.64
C LEU A 153 3.28 -10.36 18.06
N ASN A 154 2.69 -11.49 18.47
CA ASN A 154 2.89 -12.09 19.79
C ASN A 154 3.90 -13.25 19.77
N ASP A 155 4.53 -13.56 18.63
CA ASP A 155 5.67 -14.47 18.60
C ASP A 155 6.89 -13.79 19.20
N ALA A 156 7.49 -14.45 20.20
CA ALA A 156 8.66 -13.95 20.91
C ALA A 156 9.99 -14.34 20.23
N SER A 157 9.94 -14.97 19.06
CA SER A 157 11.11 -15.37 18.26
C SER A 157 11.78 -14.16 17.60
N ASP A 158 13.10 -14.23 17.47
CA ASP A 158 13.90 -13.23 16.76
C ASP A 158 15.05 -13.93 15.99
N PRO A 159 14.97 -14.00 14.64
CA PRO A 159 13.92 -13.43 13.82
C PRO A 159 12.58 -14.19 13.97
N VAL A 160 11.48 -13.50 13.67
CA VAL A 160 10.15 -14.11 13.58
C VAL A 160 9.95 -14.68 12.18
N GLU A 161 9.51 -15.94 12.11
CA GLU A 161 9.23 -16.62 10.84
C GLU A 161 7.85 -16.21 10.33
N CYS A 162 7.77 -15.85 9.05
CA CYS A 162 6.47 -15.56 8.45
C CYS A 162 5.75 -16.81 7.94
N LYS A 163 4.47 -16.62 7.66
CA LYS A 163 3.53 -17.63 7.21
C LYS A 163 2.90 -17.17 5.90
N ASP A 164 2.59 -18.14 5.04
CA ASP A 164 1.92 -17.91 3.77
C ASP A 164 0.42 -18.08 3.96
N PRO A 165 -0.36 -16.97 3.88
CA PRO A 165 -1.81 -17.05 3.98
C PRO A 165 -2.45 -17.70 2.74
N GLY A 166 -1.73 -17.80 1.62
CA GLY A 166 -2.21 -18.30 0.33
C GLY A 166 -2.70 -17.19 -0.59
N PHE A 167 -2.23 -15.95 -0.41
CA PHE A 167 -2.54 -14.85 -1.32
C PHE A 167 -1.79 -15.05 -2.63
N VAL A 168 -2.50 -14.88 -3.75
CA VAL A 168 -1.90 -15.02 -5.08
C VAL A 168 -1.86 -13.65 -5.76
N PRO A 169 -0.67 -13.05 -5.98
CA PRO A 169 -0.56 -11.80 -6.70
C PRO A 169 -0.93 -11.99 -8.19
N GLY A 170 -1.20 -10.88 -8.89
CA GLY A 170 -1.44 -10.91 -10.33
C GLY A 170 -2.54 -9.99 -10.83
N ASN A 171 -3.17 -9.19 -9.96
CA ASN A 171 -4.08 -8.14 -10.39
C ASN A 171 -3.27 -6.94 -10.93
N PRO A 172 -3.33 -6.60 -12.24
CA PRO A 172 -2.52 -5.53 -12.81
C PRO A 172 -2.83 -4.13 -12.28
N MET A 173 -4.00 -3.93 -11.66
CA MET A 173 -4.36 -2.67 -10.99
C MET A 173 -3.74 -2.55 -9.59
N PHE A 174 -3.24 -3.66 -9.04
CA PHE A 174 -2.60 -3.74 -7.73
C PHE A 174 -1.29 -4.54 -7.82
N PRO A 175 -0.32 -4.10 -8.65
CA PRO A 175 0.98 -4.77 -8.74
C PRO A 175 1.74 -4.70 -7.40
N GLN A 176 1.59 -3.57 -6.72
CA GLN A 176 1.81 -3.37 -5.31
C GLN A 176 0.60 -2.61 -4.74
N PHE A 177 0.46 -2.55 -3.43
CA PHE A 177 -0.61 -1.81 -2.80
C PHE A 177 -0.27 -1.36 -1.37
N GLY A 178 -0.65 -0.12 -1.06
CA GLY A 178 -0.73 0.32 0.32
C GLY A 178 -1.99 -0.26 0.98
N MET A 179 -1.91 -0.71 2.22
CA MET A 179 -2.99 -1.50 2.82
C MET A 179 -3.31 -1.20 4.27
N ALA A 180 -4.55 -1.47 4.65
CA ALA A 180 -5.00 -1.40 6.03
C ALA A 180 -6.19 -2.30 6.32
N PHE A 181 -6.27 -2.76 7.57
CA PHE A 181 -7.48 -3.38 8.08
C PHE A 181 -8.50 -2.32 8.48
N VAL A 182 -9.75 -2.51 8.06
CA VAL A 182 -10.87 -1.62 8.38
C VAL A 182 -12.02 -2.46 8.94
N ALA A 183 -12.58 -2.06 10.09
CA ALA A 183 -13.74 -2.76 10.65
C ALA A 183 -14.96 -2.60 9.73
N ASN A 184 -15.87 -3.57 9.71
CA ASN A 184 -17.11 -3.46 8.94
C ASN A 184 -17.95 -2.29 9.47
N SER A 185 -18.10 -2.17 10.79
CA SER A 185 -18.71 -1.02 11.48
C SER A 185 -18.49 -1.08 12.99
N LEU A 186 -18.99 -0.08 13.73
CA LEU A 186 -19.09 -0.14 15.20
C LEU A 186 -19.89 -1.34 15.73
N ASN A 187 -20.89 -1.82 14.98
CA ASN A 187 -21.76 -2.92 15.41
C ASN A 187 -21.32 -4.28 14.85
N ASP A 188 -20.39 -4.27 13.90
CA ASP A 188 -19.78 -5.46 13.30
C ASP A 188 -18.27 -5.21 13.27
N PRO A 189 -17.55 -5.61 14.35
CA PRO A 189 -16.16 -5.24 14.53
C PRO A 189 -15.21 -6.10 13.67
N CYS A 190 -15.71 -7.11 12.94
CA CYS A 190 -14.90 -7.87 12.02
C CYS A 190 -14.28 -6.96 10.96
N ASP A 191 -13.05 -7.24 10.55
CA ASP A 191 -12.31 -6.39 9.64
C ASP A 191 -12.01 -7.09 8.31
N LYS A 192 -11.66 -6.26 7.32
CA LYS A 192 -11.15 -6.71 6.02
C LYS A 192 -9.92 -5.91 5.67
N LEU A 193 -9.04 -6.51 4.87
CA LEU A 193 -7.86 -5.85 4.34
C LEU A 193 -8.25 -5.08 3.07
N TYR A 194 -8.09 -3.77 3.11
CA TYR A 194 -8.29 -2.88 1.98
C TYR A 194 -6.95 -2.55 1.33
N ALA A 195 -6.98 -2.32 0.02
CA ALA A 195 -5.81 -2.08 -0.81
C ALA A 195 -6.00 -0.81 -1.64
N HIS A 196 -5.00 0.06 -1.65
CA HIS A 196 -4.86 1.19 -2.57
C HIS A 196 -3.81 0.83 -3.59
N SER A 197 -4.08 1.02 -4.89
CA SER A 197 -3.10 0.73 -5.94
C SER A 197 -1.75 1.39 -5.65
N GLY A 198 -0.67 0.65 -5.85
CA GLY A 198 0.71 1.11 -5.73
C GLY A 198 1.44 1.01 -7.06
N ILE A 199 1.15 1.91 -7.99
CA ILE A 199 1.66 1.90 -9.37
C ILE A 199 2.77 2.94 -9.54
N SER A 200 2.48 4.22 -9.29
CA SER A 200 3.46 5.30 -9.46
C SER A 200 3.05 6.59 -8.72
N PRO A 201 3.99 7.28 -8.05
CA PRO A 201 3.74 8.60 -7.43
C PRO A 201 3.22 9.68 -8.35
N ASP A 202 3.69 9.65 -9.60
CA ASP A 202 3.46 10.72 -10.57
C ASP A 202 2.14 10.53 -11.34
N LEU A 203 1.50 9.37 -11.16
CA LEU A 203 0.27 9.03 -11.86
C LEU A 203 -0.95 9.49 -11.05
N GLN A 204 -1.43 10.67 -11.43
CA GLN A 204 -2.59 11.34 -10.82
C GLN A 204 -3.55 11.81 -11.91
N GLY A 205 -4.85 11.67 -11.66
CA GLY A 205 -5.91 12.04 -12.59
C GLY A 205 -7.09 11.07 -12.52
N PRO A 206 -8.18 11.33 -13.26
CA PRO A 206 -9.39 10.52 -13.16
C PRO A 206 -9.14 9.01 -13.37
N ASP A 207 -9.53 8.20 -12.39
CA ASP A 207 -9.52 6.73 -12.44
C ASP A 207 -8.15 6.10 -12.80
N VAL A 208 -7.03 6.75 -12.47
CA VAL A 208 -5.69 6.22 -12.76
C VAL A 208 -5.21 5.19 -11.74
N GLY A 209 -5.79 5.20 -10.54
CA GLY A 209 -5.57 4.22 -9.49
C GLY A 209 -6.81 3.38 -9.23
N ALA A 210 -6.72 2.51 -8.22
CA ALA A 210 -7.84 1.70 -7.78
C ALA A 210 -7.87 1.54 -6.25
N LEU A 211 -9.08 1.47 -5.71
CA LEU A 211 -9.33 0.99 -4.36
C LEU A 211 -9.88 -0.44 -4.45
N GLY A 212 -9.41 -1.33 -3.57
CA GLY A 212 -9.78 -2.73 -3.54
C GLY A 212 -9.92 -3.29 -2.13
N VAL A 213 -10.44 -4.52 -2.06
CA VAL A 213 -10.61 -5.27 -0.81
C VAL A 213 -10.26 -6.74 -1.06
N ILE A 214 -9.59 -7.33 -0.08
CA ILE A 214 -9.24 -8.75 -0.06
C ILE A 214 -10.29 -9.50 0.77
N ASP A 215 -10.88 -10.53 0.19
CA ASP A 215 -11.80 -11.41 0.92
C ASP A 215 -11.02 -12.21 1.99
N PRO A 216 -11.44 -12.18 3.27
CA PRO A 216 -10.67 -12.77 4.36
C PRO A 216 -10.70 -14.31 4.38
N GLN A 217 -11.47 -14.97 3.50
CA GLN A 217 -11.52 -16.42 3.37
C GLN A 217 -10.87 -16.91 2.08
N THR A 218 -11.19 -16.29 0.94
CA THR A 218 -10.68 -16.71 -0.37
C THR A 218 -9.36 -16.04 -0.73
N LEU A 219 -9.00 -14.96 -0.04
CA LEU A 219 -7.86 -14.08 -0.34
C LEU A 219 -7.90 -13.47 -1.75
N GLU A 220 -9.07 -13.46 -2.38
CA GLU A 220 -9.28 -12.82 -3.66
C GLU A 220 -9.30 -11.30 -3.48
N LEU A 221 -8.40 -10.60 -4.17
CA LEU A 221 -8.39 -9.15 -4.26
C LEU A 221 -9.38 -8.68 -5.34
N SER A 222 -10.40 -7.96 -4.91
CA SER A 222 -11.43 -7.38 -5.78
C SER A 222 -11.34 -5.86 -5.82
N THR A 223 -11.54 -5.27 -6.99
CA THR A 223 -11.63 -3.81 -7.15
C THR A 223 -12.98 -3.31 -6.65
N ILE A 224 -12.96 -2.25 -5.84
CA ILE A 224 -14.13 -1.48 -5.39
C ILE A 224 -14.44 -0.38 -6.41
N ALA A 225 -13.44 0.46 -6.72
CA ALA A 225 -13.59 1.61 -7.59
C ALA A 225 -12.26 2.05 -8.21
N GLY A 226 -12.34 2.82 -9.31
CA GLY A 226 -11.24 3.68 -9.74
C GLY A 226 -11.10 4.88 -8.81
N ILE A 227 -9.89 5.35 -8.61
CA ILE A 227 -9.58 6.54 -7.79
C ILE A 227 -8.52 7.40 -8.48
N ASP A 228 -8.44 8.67 -8.06
CA ASP A 228 -7.65 9.67 -8.78
C ASP A 228 -6.13 9.63 -8.53
N TYR A 229 -5.68 8.73 -7.65
CA TYR A 229 -4.30 8.57 -7.24
C TYR A 229 -3.88 7.11 -7.41
N ALA A 230 -2.79 6.86 -8.13
CA ALA A 230 -2.29 5.51 -8.35
C ALA A 230 -1.23 5.06 -7.34
N TRP A 231 -0.96 5.86 -6.31
CA TRP A 231 -0.03 5.53 -5.22
C TRP A 231 -0.47 6.20 -3.92
N GLY A 232 -0.57 5.40 -2.87
CA GLY A 232 -1.05 5.82 -1.57
C GLY A 232 -0.96 4.67 -0.56
N GLU A 233 -0.81 5.04 0.71
CA GLU A 233 -0.91 4.12 1.84
C GLU A 233 -2.29 4.25 2.46
N LEU A 234 -2.77 3.19 3.12
CA LEU A 234 -4.08 3.18 3.77
C LEU A 234 -3.97 3.11 5.29
N THR A 235 -4.98 3.63 5.98
CA THR A 235 -5.23 3.31 7.38
C THR A 235 -6.73 3.21 7.63
N GLY A 236 -7.10 2.34 8.58
CA GLY A 236 -8.49 2.03 8.89
C GLY A 236 -8.79 2.20 10.37
N THR A 237 -10.07 2.36 10.71
CA THR A 237 -10.50 2.54 12.09
C THR A 237 -11.41 1.39 12.58
N GLY A 238 -11.51 1.25 13.90
CA GLY A 238 -12.51 0.38 14.55
C GLY A 238 -13.96 0.82 14.33
N THR A 239 -14.19 2.03 13.85
CA THR A 239 -15.53 2.53 13.47
C THR A 239 -15.87 2.23 12.01
N GLY A 240 -14.89 1.77 11.23
CA GLY A 240 -15.05 1.39 9.84
C GLY A 240 -14.84 2.53 8.84
N ARG A 241 -14.07 3.55 9.21
CA ARG A 241 -13.61 4.63 8.32
C ARG A 241 -12.31 4.19 7.65
N LEU A 242 -12.13 4.62 6.41
CA LEU A 242 -10.97 4.29 5.58
C LEU A 242 -10.34 5.59 5.08
N PHE A 243 -9.04 5.73 5.30
CA PHE A 243 -8.28 6.89 4.86
C PHE A 243 -7.11 6.47 4.00
N ALA A 244 -6.72 7.36 3.09
CA ALA A 244 -5.51 7.24 2.29
C ALA A 244 -4.60 8.45 2.52
N PHE A 245 -3.31 8.18 2.69
CA PHE A 245 -2.25 9.17 2.59
C PHE A 245 -1.61 9.05 1.21
N GLN A 246 -1.75 10.10 0.40
CA GLN A 246 -1.49 10.04 -1.04
C GLN A 246 -1.05 11.40 -1.61
N GLY A 247 -0.67 11.42 -2.88
CA GLY A 247 -0.02 12.58 -3.49
C GLY A 247 1.44 12.72 -3.03
N SER A 248 2.20 13.66 -3.61
CA SER A 248 3.65 13.78 -3.36
C SER A 248 4.09 15.17 -2.91
N ALA A 249 3.52 16.24 -3.48
CA ALA A 249 3.83 17.62 -3.11
C ALA A 249 2.73 18.62 -3.59
N PRO A 250 1.74 18.97 -2.75
CA PRO A 250 1.57 18.52 -1.37
C PRO A 250 1.00 17.10 -1.31
N ALA A 251 1.38 16.40 -0.25
CA ALA A 251 0.65 15.21 0.16
C ALA A 251 -0.74 15.60 0.71
N ILE A 252 -1.69 14.67 0.65
CA ILE A 252 -3.05 14.85 1.13
C ILE A 252 -3.50 13.63 1.93
N LEU A 253 -4.43 13.86 2.85
CA LEU A 253 -5.21 12.82 3.48
C LEU A 253 -6.60 12.80 2.85
N THR A 254 -7.07 11.63 2.42
CA THR A 254 -8.41 11.47 1.82
C THR A 254 -9.19 10.43 2.59
N GLU A 255 -10.42 10.74 2.98
CA GLU A 255 -11.37 9.76 3.49
C GLU A 255 -12.20 9.21 2.32
N TYR A 256 -12.23 7.89 2.18
CA TYR A 256 -13.03 7.21 1.17
C TYR A 256 -14.20 6.46 1.81
N ASP A 257 -15.35 6.44 1.14
CA ASP A 257 -16.36 5.42 1.40
C ASP A 257 -15.78 4.07 0.96
N LYS A 258 -15.49 3.18 1.91
CA LYS A 258 -14.85 1.90 1.63
C LYS A 258 -15.69 0.94 0.77
N ASN A 259 -16.97 1.21 0.54
CA ASN A 259 -17.84 0.36 -0.26
C ASN A 259 -18.00 0.88 -1.69
N THR A 260 -17.89 2.19 -1.90
CA THR A 260 -18.10 2.81 -3.21
C THR A 260 -16.85 3.44 -3.80
N GLY A 261 -15.81 3.70 -2.99
CA GLY A 261 -14.64 4.48 -3.35
C GLY A 261 -14.90 5.98 -3.47
N ASP A 262 -16.11 6.45 -3.14
CA ASP A 262 -16.43 7.87 -3.20
C ASP A 262 -15.58 8.66 -2.20
N VAL A 263 -15.09 9.82 -2.62
CA VAL A 263 -14.38 10.74 -1.75
C VAL A 263 -15.37 11.38 -0.76
N ILE A 264 -15.15 11.15 0.53
CA ILE A 264 -15.92 11.74 1.62
C ILE A 264 -15.32 13.11 2.01
N ASP A 265 -14.00 13.15 2.22
CA ASP A 265 -13.30 14.37 2.60
C ASP A 265 -11.84 14.35 2.12
N VAL A 266 -11.26 15.54 1.95
CA VAL A 266 -9.86 15.73 1.55
C VAL A 266 -9.24 16.83 2.40
N LEU A 267 -8.19 16.47 3.13
CA LEU A 267 -7.39 17.38 3.93
C LEU A 267 -5.99 17.56 3.31
N PRO A 268 -5.66 18.75 2.77
CA PRO A 268 -4.31 19.05 2.30
C PRO A 268 -3.31 19.09 3.45
N LEU A 269 -2.10 18.55 3.23
CA LEU A 269 -1.00 18.53 4.21
C LEU A 269 0.17 19.41 3.72
N PRO A 270 0.03 20.75 3.76
CA PRO A 270 1.02 21.65 3.20
C PRO A 270 2.38 21.51 3.90
N GLY A 271 3.44 21.38 3.11
CA GLY A 271 4.81 21.25 3.61
C GLY A 271 5.25 19.80 3.84
N LEU A 272 4.32 18.84 3.86
CA LEU A 272 4.65 17.42 3.90
C LEU A 272 4.91 16.87 2.49
N LYS A 273 5.91 15.99 2.39
CA LYS A 273 6.26 15.26 1.17
C LYS A 273 6.20 13.77 1.43
N SER A 274 5.81 13.03 0.40
CA SER A 274 5.67 11.56 0.38
C SER A 274 6.27 11.02 -0.92
N ASP A 275 7.38 11.62 -1.39
CA ASP A 275 8.06 11.27 -2.64
C ASP A 275 9.11 10.16 -2.49
N ASN A 276 9.27 9.58 -1.30
CA ASN A 276 10.15 8.45 -1.01
C ASN A 276 9.39 7.40 -0.15
N ALA A 277 9.99 6.85 0.92
CA ALA A 277 9.27 5.97 1.83
C ALA A 277 8.30 6.79 2.65
N PHE A 278 7.04 6.36 2.63
CA PHE A 278 6.03 6.88 3.50
C PHE A 278 5.09 5.78 3.97
N ALA A 279 4.51 5.98 5.14
CA ALA A 279 3.43 5.20 5.70
C ALA A 279 2.64 6.08 6.66
N PHE A 280 1.46 5.65 7.09
CA PHE A 280 0.75 6.37 8.14
C PHE A 280 -0.22 5.46 8.88
N ALA A 281 -0.56 5.86 10.10
CA ALA A 281 -1.49 5.13 10.95
C ALA A 281 -2.45 6.08 11.65
N TRP A 282 -3.71 5.67 11.74
CA TRP A 282 -4.67 6.30 12.64
C TRP A 282 -4.54 5.72 14.05
N TRP A 283 -4.58 6.56 15.07
CA TRP A 283 -4.58 6.11 16.46
C TRP A 283 -5.20 7.16 17.37
N GLY A 284 -6.17 6.76 18.20
CA GLY A 284 -6.69 7.62 19.25
C GLY A 284 -7.36 8.90 18.74
N GLY A 285 -7.94 8.91 17.55
CA GLY A 285 -8.54 10.11 16.94
C GLY A 285 -7.63 10.85 15.97
N ASP A 286 -6.32 10.60 16.03
CA ASP A 286 -5.29 11.34 15.30
C ASP A 286 -4.61 10.50 14.21
N PHE A 287 -3.79 11.16 13.38
CA PHE A 287 -2.91 10.48 12.43
C PHE A 287 -1.44 10.70 12.76
N TYR A 288 -0.68 9.63 12.58
CA TYR A 288 0.77 9.62 12.67
C TYR A 288 1.32 9.25 11.29
N LEU A 289 2.01 10.21 10.66
CA LEU A 289 2.57 10.07 9.32
C LEU A 289 4.07 9.88 9.42
N PHE A 290 4.57 8.86 8.72
CA PHE A 290 5.97 8.49 8.69
C PHE A 290 6.49 8.82 7.31
N THR A 291 7.43 9.75 7.19
CA THR A 291 7.94 10.20 5.89
C THR A 291 9.46 10.27 5.90
N SER A 292 10.10 9.76 4.86
CA SER A 292 11.52 10.01 4.60
C SER A 292 11.67 11.05 3.51
N THR A 293 12.71 11.89 3.60
CA THR A 293 13.03 12.87 2.55
C THR A 293 14.43 12.62 2.05
N GLY A 294 14.66 12.75 0.74
CA GLY A 294 15.99 12.64 0.16
C GLY A 294 16.35 11.22 -0.25
N ASP A 295 17.55 10.75 0.12
CA ASP A 295 18.10 9.47 -0.29
C ASP A 295 17.61 8.28 0.58
N PHE A 296 17.69 7.07 0.03
CA PHE A 296 17.20 5.80 0.60
C PHE A 296 17.84 5.39 1.95
N VAL A 297 18.71 6.22 2.53
CA VAL A 297 19.42 5.97 3.79
C VAL A 297 18.88 6.80 4.96
N THR A 298 17.93 7.70 4.71
CA THR A 298 17.33 8.52 5.77
C THR A 298 16.23 7.76 6.51
N ASN A 299 16.31 7.79 7.84
CA ASN A 299 15.22 7.33 8.69
C ASN A 299 14.01 8.25 8.54
N SER A 300 12.82 7.69 8.79
CA SER A 300 11.58 8.46 8.67
C SER A 300 11.44 9.49 9.80
N GLU A 301 10.97 10.68 9.45
CA GLU A 301 10.39 11.64 10.38
C GLU A 301 8.97 11.18 10.77
N VAL A 302 8.57 11.48 12.00
CA VAL A 302 7.24 11.20 12.52
C VAL A 302 6.49 12.51 12.69
N TRP A 303 5.40 12.64 11.94
CA TRP A 303 4.49 13.78 12.01
C TRP A 303 3.20 13.37 12.71
N HIS A 304 2.70 14.23 13.56
CA HIS A 304 1.39 14.07 14.22
C HIS A 304 0.43 15.12 13.69
N LEU A 305 -0.72 14.64 13.25
CA LEU A 305 -1.87 15.43 12.84
C LEU A 305 -2.97 15.25 13.88
N ASP A 306 -3.28 16.32 14.62
CA ASP A 306 -4.40 16.40 15.58
C ASP A 306 -5.75 16.41 14.85
N PHE A 307 -6.17 15.26 14.34
CA PHE A 307 -7.28 15.22 13.41
C PHE A 307 -8.63 15.37 14.09
N ASP A 308 -8.77 14.85 15.31
CA ASP A 308 -10.01 14.99 16.07
C ASP A 308 -10.21 16.39 16.65
N ASN A 309 -9.14 17.21 16.64
CA ASN A 309 -9.12 18.58 17.13
C ASN A 309 -9.64 18.67 18.57
N SER A 310 -9.34 17.65 19.38
CA SER A 310 -9.87 17.53 20.75
C SER A 310 -9.31 18.56 21.72
N ASP A 311 -8.19 19.21 21.37
CA ASP A 311 -7.55 20.27 22.15
C ASP A 311 -7.65 21.68 21.50
N ASP A 312 -8.49 21.83 20.47
CA ASP A 312 -8.70 23.05 19.69
C ASP A 312 -7.43 23.57 18.97
N SER A 313 -6.54 22.68 18.48
CA SER A 313 -5.32 23.07 17.75
C SER A 313 -5.49 23.36 16.24
N ASP A 314 -6.72 23.37 15.73
CA ASP A 314 -7.09 23.57 14.32
C ASP A 314 -6.49 22.51 13.37
N GLN A 315 -6.47 21.24 13.78
CA GLN A 315 -5.85 20.14 13.03
C GLN A 315 -4.38 20.39 12.71
N ALA A 316 -3.60 20.80 13.71
CA ALA A 316 -2.20 21.10 13.54
C ALA A 316 -1.39 19.86 13.10
N LEU A 317 -0.53 20.05 12.10
CA LEU A 317 0.49 19.08 11.70
C LEU A 317 1.83 19.46 12.34
N THR A 318 2.37 18.59 13.18
CA THR A 318 3.60 18.84 13.94
C THR A 318 4.63 17.73 13.78
N LEU A 319 5.91 18.09 13.69
CA LEU A 319 7.00 17.11 13.73
C LEU A 319 7.20 16.67 15.19
N LEU A 320 7.00 15.39 15.46
CA LEU A 320 7.18 14.81 16.80
C LEU A 320 8.63 14.40 17.06
N THR A 321 9.17 13.53 16.20
CA THR A 321 10.46 12.87 16.40
C THR A 321 10.98 12.28 15.09
N GLN A 322 12.15 11.63 15.15
CA GLN A 322 12.69 10.81 14.08
C GLN A 322 12.66 9.34 14.49
N ALA A 323 12.25 8.47 13.59
CA ALA A 323 12.24 7.03 13.79
C ALA A 323 13.66 6.44 13.80
N PRO A 324 13.86 5.28 14.44
CA PRO A 324 15.13 4.55 14.40
C PRO A 324 15.39 3.85 13.05
N ILE A 325 14.38 3.80 12.17
CA ILE A 325 14.40 3.10 10.88
C ILE A 325 13.78 3.96 9.77
N ARG A 326 14.03 3.60 8.52
CA ARG A 326 13.25 4.04 7.36
C ARG A 326 11.97 3.21 7.29
N ILE A 327 10.81 3.83 7.46
CA ILE A 327 9.51 3.17 7.58
C ILE A 327 8.82 3.16 6.21
N VAL A 328 8.48 1.98 5.71
CA VAL A 328 7.70 1.77 4.46
C VAL A 328 6.29 1.23 4.71
N GLY A 329 6.05 0.60 5.86
CA GLY A 329 4.74 0.12 6.25
C GLY A 329 4.38 0.57 7.66
N ALA A 330 3.12 0.94 7.88
CA ALA A 330 2.59 1.22 9.21
C ALA A 330 1.19 0.63 9.32
N GLY A 331 1.01 -0.26 10.29
CA GLY A 331 -0.24 -0.95 10.51
C GLY A 331 -0.77 -0.69 11.91
N VAL A 332 -2.07 -0.46 11.99
CA VAL A 332 -2.80 -0.38 13.26
C VAL A 332 -3.96 -1.37 13.18
N SER A 333 -4.20 -2.07 14.29
CA SER A 333 -5.38 -2.91 14.39
C SER A 333 -6.64 -2.06 14.52
N THR A 334 -7.76 -2.55 14.03
CA THR A 334 -9.08 -1.93 14.29
C THR A 334 -9.50 -2.04 15.78
N CYS A 335 -8.66 -2.66 16.61
CA CYS A 335 -8.71 -2.68 18.06
C CYS A 335 -8.01 -1.49 18.75
N ALA A 336 -7.27 -0.67 18.00
CA ALA A 336 -6.64 0.51 18.57
C ALA A 336 -7.68 1.49 19.13
N PRO A 337 -7.30 2.27 20.16
CA PRO A 337 -8.22 3.20 20.80
C PRO A 337 -8.87 4.18 19.82
N PRO A 338 -10.20 4.40 19.91
CA PRO A 338 -10.89 5.29 18.99
C PRO A 338 -10.86 6.76 19.36
N LEU A 339 -10.43 7.06 20.57
CA LEU A 339 -10.29 8.40 21.12
C LEU A 339 -8.97 8.48 21.91
N PRO A 340 -8.46 9.69 22.18
CA PRO A 340 -7.28 9.85 22.99
C PRO A 340 -7.53 9.21 24.36
N MET A 341 -6.59 8.39 24.83
CA MET A 341 -6.67 7.72 26.14
C MET A 341 -5.89 8.45 27.22
#